data_AF-A0A8J5CAU3-F1
#
_entry.id   AF-A0A8J5CAU3-F1
#
_cell.length_a   1.000
_cell.length_b   1.000
_cell.length_c   1.000
_cell.angle_alpha   90.00
_cell.angle_beta   90.00
_cell.angle_gamma   90.00
#
_symmetry.space_group_name_H-M   'P 1'
#
loop_
_entity.id
_entity.type
_entity.pdbx_description
1 polymer ?
#
loop_
_entity_poly.entity_id
_entity_poly.type
_entity_poly.pdbx_seq_one_letter_code
_entity_poly.pdbx_strand_id
1 'polypeptide(L)'
;MASGSSSASSFTRRRMNDEQGEAPHILCNCGLRAILQISWTESNPGRRFFSCPKYKQRGCGFFSWYDPEPSERSKTIINDLKKNNNKLKLEISELKKCTSYEGGVEYKDVLDDVNNNHVIMQLSDEICSLNRKFRVAIRVAIVVVAAGGRKKPQQEQKHIHALSLAVIFMQKMS
;
A
#
# COMPACT_ATOMS: atom_id res chain seq x y z
N MET A 1 -35.06 30.87 28.70
CA MET A 1 -34.80 29.49 28.25
C MET A 1 -35.26 29.39 26.80
N ALA A 2 -34.34 29.08 25.89
CA ALA A 2 -34.61 28.96 24.45
C ALA A 2 -35.13 27.56 24.13
N SER A 3 -36.17 27.47 23.31
CA SER A 3 -36.58 26.23 22.66
C SER A 3 -36.81 26.52 21.17
N GLY A 4 -35.75 26.37 20.38
CA GLY A 4 -35.83 26.39 18.93
C GLY A 4 -36.33 25.04 18.42
N SER A 5 -37.38 25.06 17.60
CA SER A 5 -37.82 23.89 16.84
C SER A 5 -37.21 23.98 15.44
N SER A 6 -36.11 23.24 15.23
CA SER A 6 -35.47 23.08 13.93
C SER A 6 -36.35 22.24 13.01
N SER A 7 -37.03 22.86 12.04
CA SER A 7 -37.67 22.15 10.93
C SER A 7 -36.59 21.69 9.94
N ALA A 8 -35.92 20.59 10.27
CA ALA A 8 -35.01 19.92 9.35
C ALA A 8 -35.83 19.35 8.18
N SER A 9 -35.60 19.91 7.02
CA SER A 9 -36.20 19.56 5.74
C SER A 9 -36.14 18.07 5.41
N SER A 10 -37.30 17.46 5.17
CA SER A 10 -37.48 16.09 4.70
C SER A 10 -37.01 15.93 3.25
N PHE A 11 -35.70 16.04 3.00
CA PHE A 11 -35.08 15.75 1.69
C PHE A 11 -34.41 14.36 1.64
N THR A 12 -34.60 13.51 2.66
CA THR A 12 -34.00 12.19 2.64
C THR A 12 -34.92 11.15 1.99
N ARG A 13 -34.40 10.58 0.90
CA ARG A 13 -34.73 9.27 0.32
C ARG A 13 -36.05 9.15 -0.45
N ARG A 14 -36.09 9.75 -1.65
CA ARG A 14 -36.67 9.01 -2.79
C ARG A 14 -35.71 7.88 -3.12
N ARG A 15 -36.19 6.65 -2.96
CA ARG A 15 -35.49 5.39 -3.21
C ARG A 15 -34.84 5.41 -4.60
N MET A 16 -33.54 5.15 -4.65
CA MET A 16 -32.89 4.65 -5.86
C MET A 16 -33.29 3.18 -6.03
N ASN A 17 -34.50 2.95 -6.53
CA ASN A 17 -34.89 1.67 -7.11
C ASN A 17 -35.13 1.91 -8.60
N ASP A 18 -34.04 1.98 -9.37
CA ASP A 18 -34.05 1.67 -10.81
C ASP A 18 -33.06 0.52 -11.09
N GLU A 19 -32.94 -0.38 -10.11
CA GLU A 19 -32.41 -1.71 -10.36
C GLU A 19 -33.45 -2.48 -11.17
N GLN A 20 -33.17 -2.61 -12.47
CA GLN A 20 -33.84 -3.50 -13.43
C GLN A 20 -35.31 -3.21 -13.78
N GLY A 21 -35.67 -1.95 -14.00
CA GLY A 21 -36.80 -1.65 -14.89
C GLY A 21 -36.44 -2.12 -16.31
N GLU A 22 -37.03 -3.22 -16.77
CA GLU A 22 -36.82 -3.71 -18.14
C GLU A 22 -37.15 -2.57 -19.11
N ALA A 23 -36.13 -2.02 -19.77
CA ALA A 23 -36.32 -0.89 -20.68
C ALA A 23 -37.40 -1.25 -21.71
N PRO A 24 -38.29 -0.32 -22.08
CA PRO A 24 -39.37 -0.56 -23.03
C PRO A 24 -38.92 -1.37 -24.24
N HIS A 25 -39.70 -2.39 -24.60
CA HIS A 25 -39.40 -3.22 -25.76
C HIS A 25 -39.66 -2.43 -27.05
N ILE A 26 -38.64 -1.70 -27.52
CA ILE A 26 -38.68 -0.93 -28.76
C ILE A 26 -37.96 -1.70 -29.86
N LEU A 27 -38.59 -1.83 -31.02
CA LEU A 27 -37.99 -2.41 -32.23
C LEU A 27 -37.49 -1.29 -33.15
N CYS A 28 -36.34 -1.49 -33.75
CA CYS A 28 -35.85 -0.62 -34.81
C CYS A 28 -36.48 -0.99 -36.16
N ASN A 29 -36.22 -0.19 -37.21
CA ASN A 29 -36.76 -0.45 -38.56
C ASN A 29 -36.24 -1.75 -39.22
N CYS A 30 -35.27 -2.45 -38.61
CA CYS A 30 -34.86 -3.80 -39.03
C CYS A 30 -35.70 -4.92 -38.39
N GLY A 31 -36.65 -4.59 -37.50
CA GLY A 31 -37.37 -5.57 -36.66
C GLY A 31 -36.55 -6.12 -35.50
N LEU A 32 -35.36 -5.56 -35.22
CA LEU A 32 -34.51 -5.97 -34.11
C LEU A 32 -34.78 -5.12 -32.87
N ARG A 33 -34.61 -5.70 -31.67
CA ARG A 33 -34.69 -4.95 -30.42
C ARG A 33 -33.65 -3.83 -30.39
N ALA A 34 -34.11 -2.60 -30.20
CA ALA A 34 -33.27 -1.42 -30.04
C ALA A 34 -32.51 -1.50 -28.71
N ILE A 35 -31.29 -0.97 -28.70
CA ILE A 35 -30.43 -0.96 -27.52
C ILE A 35 -30.45 0.42 -26.87
N LEU A 36 -30.45 0.46 -25.54
CA LEU A 36 -30.37 1.71 -24.78
C LEU A 36 -28.90 2.13 -24.64
N GLN A 37 -28.58 3.35 -25.03
CA GLN A 37 -27.25 3.94 -24.99
C GLN A 37 -27.28 5.30 -24.29
N ILE A 38 -26.12 5.79 -23.86
CA ILE A 38 -25.95 7.11 -23.23
C ILE A 38 -25.20 8.03 -24.20
N SER A 39 -25.75 9.21 -24.46
CA SER A 39 -25.07 10.26 -25.22
C SER A 39 -24.04 10.97 -24.34
N TRP A 40 -22.87 11.24 -24.92
CA TRP A 40 -21.79 12.00 -24.27
C TRP A 40 -21.43 13.26 -25.06
N THR A 41 -22.29 13.69 -25.98
CA THR A 41 -22.16 14.96 -26.70
C THR A 41 -22.36 16.15 -25.76
N GLU A 42 -21.79 17.32 -26.07
CA GLU A 42 -21.95 18.51 -25.25
C GLU A 42 -23.40 18.99 -25.13
N SER A 43 -24.23 18.79 -26.16
CA SER A 43 -25.64 19.23 -26.17
C SER A 43 -26.57 18.28 -25.41
N ASN A 44 -26.23 16.99 -25.32
CA ASN A 44 -27.02 15.96 -24.66
C ASN A 44 -26.15 15.06 -23.76
N PRO A 45 -25.42 15.61 -22.77
CA PRO A 45 -24.51 14.81 -21.95
C PRO A 45 -25.29 13.96 -20.95
N GLY A 46 -24.97 12.68 -20.87
CA GLY A 46 -25.62 11.72 -19.96
C GLY A 46 -27.04 11.30 -20.36
N ARG A 47 -27.60 11.83 -21.45
CA ARG A 47 -28.98 11.55 -21.88
C ARG A 47 -29.08 10.19 -22.56
N ARG A 48 -30.01 9.33 -22.12
CA ARG A 48 -30.20 8.02 -22.74
C ARG A 48 -31.03 8.08 -24.02
N PHE A 49 -30.70 7.23 -24.99
CA PHE A 49 -31.41 7.06 -26.26
C PHE A 49 -31.41 5.59 -26.71
N PHE A 50 -32.42 5.20 -27.48
CA PHE A 50 -32.47 3.93 -28.18
C PHE A 50 -31.83 4.04 -29.56
N SER A 51 -31.07 3.02 -29.96
CA SER A 51 -30.48 2.92 -31.29
C SER A 51 -30.61 1.52 -31.89
N CYS A 52 -30.47 1.44 -33.22
CA CYS A 52 -30.37 0.16 -33.89
C CYS A 52 -29.09 -0.58 -33.45
N PRO A 53 -29.15 -1.86 -33.06
CA PRO A 53 -27.94 -2.62 -32.69
C PRO A 53 -26.92 -2.71 -33.82
N LYS A 54 -27.35 -2.58 -35.08
CA LYS A 54 -26.49 -2.59 -36.27
C LYS A 54 -25.98 -1.20 -36.69
N TYR A 55 -26.07 -0.17 -35.84
CA TYR A 55 -25.74 1.21 -36.24
C TYR A 55 -24.33 1.39 -36.84
N LYS A 56 -23.34 0.58 -36.43
CA LYS A 56 -21.97 0.59 -36.99
C LYS A 56 -21.82 -0.11 -38.35
N GLN A 57 -22.80 -0.92 -38.76
CA GLN A 57 -22.74 -1.79 -39.94
C GLN A 57 -23.71 -1.34 -41.03
N ARG A 58 -23.91 -0.02 -41.17
CA ARG A 58 -24.99 0.57 -42.00
C ARG A 58 -26.39 0.07 -41.58
N GLY A 59 -26.66 0.06 -40.28
CA GLY A 59 -27.99 -0.23 -39.76
C GLY A 59 -29.05 0.78 -40.24
N CYS A 60 -30.31 0.56 -39.89
CA CYS A 60 -31.44 1.35 -40.40
C CYS A 60 -31.53 2.81 -39.91
N GLY A 61 -30.55 3.31 -39.16
CA GLY A 61 -30.57 4.68 -38.64
C GLY A 61 -31.58 4.96 -37.54
N PHE A 62 -32.25 3.93 -36.99
CA PHE A 62 -33.21 4.12 -35.90
C PHE A 62 -32.58 4.82 -34.69
N PHE A 63 -33.25 5.86 -34.21
CA PHE A 63 -32.85 6.68 -33.07
C PHE A 63 -34.10 7.22 -32.35
N SER A 64 -34.13 7.15 -31.02
CA SER A 64 -35.17 7.79 -30.21
C SER A 64 -34.65 8.13 -28.81
N TRP A 65 -34.96 9.32 -28.30
CA TRP A 65 -34.60 9.68 -26.92
C TRP A 65 -35.42 8.86 -25.90
N TYR A 66 -34.76 8.43 -24.81
CA TYR A 66 -35.41 7.76 -23.67
C TYR A 66 -35.70 8.76 -22.55
N ASP A 67 -34.67 9.51 -22.15
CA ASP A 67 -34.81 10.57 -21.15
C ASP A 67 -35.29 11.88 -21.80
N PRO A 68 -36.00 12.75 -21.05
CA PRO A 68 -36.25 14.12 -21.47
C PRO A 68 -34.94 14.90 -21.67
N GLU A 69 -35.03 16.06 -22.31
CA GLU A 69 -33.86 16.90 -22.51
C GLU A 69 -33.29 17.38 -21.16
N PRO A 70 -31.97 17.29 -20.93
CA PRO A 70 -31.37 17.79 -19.71
C PRO A 70 -31.47 19.32 -19.63
N SER A 71 -31.57 19.85 -18.42
CA SER A 71 -31.52 21.31 -18.21
C SER A 71 -30.16 21.90 -18.63
N GLU A 72 -30.12 23.16 -19.03
CA GLU A 72 -28.85 23.86 -19.35
C GLU A 72 -27.85 23.79 -18.19
N ARG A 73 -28.32 23.95 -16.94
CA ARG A 73 -27.48 23.79 -15.76
C ARG A 73 -26.83 22.40 -15.69
N SER A 74 -27.63 21.35 -15.95
CA SER A 74 -27.13 19.97 -15.98
C SER A 74 -26.11 19.77 -17.11
N LYS A 75 -26.38 20.31 -18.31
CA LYS A 75 -25.45 20.26 -19.45
C LYS A 75 -24.10 20.87 -19.07
N THR A 76 -24.10 22.09 -18.53
CA THR A 76 -22.89 22.80 -18.10
C THR A 76 -22.10 22.00 -17.08
N ILE A 77 -22.74 21.57 -15.99
CA ILE A 77 -22.07 20.83 -14.92
C ILE A 77 -21.45 19.53 -15.44
N ILE A 78 -22.20 18.73 -16.20
CA ILE A 78 -21.69 17.44 -16.71
C ILE A 78 -20.54 17.66 -17.69
N ASN A 79 -20.62 18.67 -18.56
CA ASN A 79 -19.56 18.98 -19.51
C ASN A 79 -18.29 19.48 -18.79
N ASP A 80 -18.42 20.34 -17.79
CA ASP A 80 -17.28 20.85 -17.02
C ASP A 80 -16.59 19.73 -16.24
N LEU A 81 -17.38 18.86 -15.60
CA LEU A 81 -16.85 17.67 -14.92
C LEU A 81 -16.14 16.73 -15.89
N LYS A 82 -16.69 16.52 -17.08
CA LYS A 82 -16.07 15.70 -18.13
C LYS A 82 -14.74 16.31 -18.60
N LYS A 83 -14.69 17.62 -18.82
CA LYS A 83 -13.46 18.36 -19.17
C LYS A 83 -12.39 18.21 -18.09
N ASN A 84 -12.76 18.42 -16.82
CA ASN A 84 -11.86 18.26 -15.70
C ASN A 84 -11.38 16.81 -15.55
N ASN A 85 -12.26 15.82 -15.74
CA ASN A 85 -11.88 14.41 -15.68
C ASN A 85 -10.88 14.04 -16.78
N ASN A 86 -11.08 14.55 -18.00
CA ASN A 86 -10.14 14.34 -19.09
C ASN A 86 -8.80 15.03 -18.83
N LYS A 87 -8.82 16.26 -18.30
CA LYS A 87 -7.61 16.98 -17.88
C LYS A 87 -6.83 16.20 -16.82
N LEU A 88 -7.51 15.75 -15.76
CA LEU A 88 -6.90 14.93 -14.71
C LEU A 88 -6.36 13.60 -15.25
N LYS A 89 -7.04 12.96 -16.21
CA LYS A 89 -6.54 11.73 -16.85
C LYS A 89 -5.26 11.97 -17.65
N LEU A 90 -5.14 13.13 -18.30
CA LEU A 90 -3.92 13.54 -19.00
C LEU A 90 -2.80 13.87 -18.01
N GLU A 91 -3.08 14.64 -16.95
CA GLU A 91 -2.10 14.92 -15.90
C GLU A 91 -1.60 13.61 -15.25
N ILE A 92 -2.50 12.66 -14.97
CA ILE A 92 -2.13 11.33 -14.49
C ILE A 92 -1.27 10.57 -15.51
N SER A 93 -1.58 10.64 -16.81
CA SER A 93 -0.78 9.93 -17.82
C SER A 93 0.60 10.56 -18.01
N GLU A 94 0.71 11.89 -17.88
CA GLU A 94 1.97 12.64 -17.90
C GLU A 94 2.82 12.35 -16.66
N LEU A 95 2.22 12.40 -15.47
CA LEU A 95 2.89 12.01 -14.24
C LEU A 95 3.34 10.57 -14.30
N LYS A 96 2.51 9.66 -14.83
CA LYS A 96 2.90 8.28 -15.09
C LYS A 96 4.08 8.13 -16.04
N LYS A 97 4.30 9.10 -16.94
CA LYS A 97 5.44 9.15 -17.85
C LYS A 97 6.71 9.60 -17.14
N CYS A 98 6.60 10.56 -16.23
CA CYS A 98 7.71 10.96 -15.36
C CYS A 98 8.05 9.86 -14.35
N THR A 99 7.04 9.10 -13.90
CA THR A 99 7.25 7.86 -13.15
C THR A 99 7.47 6.64 -14.04
N SER A 100 7.52 6.78 -15.37
CA SER A 100 7.95 5.71 -16.30
C SER A 100 9.46 5.77 -16.56
N TYR A 101 10.20 6.62 -15.83
CA TYR A 101 11.31 6.08 -15.06
C TYR A 101 10.74 5.34 -13.84
N GLU A 102 10.06 4.22 -14.10
CA GLU A 102 10.32 3.02 -13.31
C GLU A 102 11.68 2.55 -13.83
N GLY A 103 12.72 3.33 -13.55
CA GLY A 103 14.04 2.75 -13.42
C GLY A 103 13.87 1.75 -12.29
N GLY A 104 13.69 0.49 -12.66
CA GLY A 104 14.10 -0.60 -11.81
C GLY A 104 15.55 -0.33 -11.45
N VAL A 105 15.74 0.39 -10.36
CA VAL A 105 16.63 -0.14 -9.36
C VAL A 105 15.67 -1.05 -8.61
N GLU A 106 15.62 -2.31 -9.03
CA GLU A 106 14.88 -3.36 -8.32
C GLU A 106 15.19 -3.16 -6.83
N TYR A 107 14.26 -3.40 -5.90
CA TYR A 107 14.60 -3.23 -4.46
C TYR A 107 15.89 -4.00 -4.10
N LYS A 108 16.15 -5.07 -4.88
CA LYS A 108 17.40 -5.83 -4.92
C LYS A 108 18.62 -5.03 -5.41
N ASP A 109 18.53 -4.25 -6.48
CA ASP A 109 19.64 -3.42 -6.98
C ASP A 109 20.04 -2.32 -5.95
N VAL A 110 19.07 -1.70 -5.27
CA VAL A 110 19.35 -0.70 -4.20
C VAL A 110 20.00 -1.40 -3.01
N LEU A 111 19.48 -2.58 -2.64
CA LEU A 111 20.06 -3.40 -1.59
C LEU A 111 21.45 -3.90 -1.95
N ASP A 112 21.69 -4.25 -3.22
CA ASP A 112 22.97 -4.72 -3.71
C ASP A 112 24.00 -3.58 -3.71
N ASP A 113 23.63 -2.35 -4.07
CA ASP A 113 24.50 -1.18 -3.93
C ASP A 113 24.83 -0.85 -2.47
N VAL A 114 23.85 -0.96 -1.56
CA VAL A 114 24.10 -0.81 -0.11
C VAL A 114 25.00 -1.94 0.41
N ASN A 115 24.76 -3.18 -0.02
CA ASN A 115 25.51 -4.35 0.42
C ASN A 115 26.94 -4.39 -0.16
N ASN A 116 27.13 -3.84 -1.36
CA ASN A 116 28.42 -3.68 -2.04
C ASN A 116 29.11 -2.36 -1.67
N ASN A 117 28.57 -1.60 -0.71
CA ASN A 117 29.23 -0.41 -0.21
C ASN A 117 30.58 -0.80 0.41
N HIS A 118 31.66 -0.22 -0.11
CA HIS A 118 33.03 -0.50 0.31
C HIS A 118 33.23 -0.36 1.83
N VAL A 119 32.56 0.60 2.47
CA VAL A 119 32.63 0.82 3.92
C VAL A 119 31.94 -0.34 4.67
N ILE A 120 30.80 -0.81 4.18
CA ILE A 120 30.08 -1.95 4.77
C ILE A 120 30.89 -3.24 4.61
N MET A 121 31.53 -3.46 3.45
CA MET A 121 32.42 -4.60 3.24
C MET A 121 33.64 -4.56 4.19
N GLN A 122 34.29 -3.41 4.36
CA GLN A 122 35.39 -3.25 5.31
C GLN A 122 34.98 -3.57 6.75
N LEU A 123 33.84 -3.03 7.19
CA LEU A 123 33.31 -3.29 8.53
C LEU A 123 32.93 -4.77 8.72
N SER A 124 32.38 -5.41 7.69
CA SER A 124 32.05 -6.84 7.70
C SER A 124 33.30 -7.71 7.86
N ASP A 125 34.38 -7.40 7.14
CA ASP A 125 35.65 -8.10 7.24
C ASP A 125 36.30 -7.94 8.62
N GLU A 126 36.24 -6.73 9.20
CA GLU A 126 36.72 -6.47 10.55
C GLU A 126 35.93 -7.28 11.59
N ILE A 127 34.60 -7.30 11.51
CA ILE A 127 33.74 -8.11 12.37
C ILE A 127 34.06 -9.60 12.21
N CYS A 128 34.22 -10.08 10.98
CA CYS A 128 34.52 -11.49 10.71
C CYS A 128 35.89 -11.91 11.27
N SER A 129 36.90 -11.04 11.09
CA SER A 129 38.24 -11.20 11.65
C SER A 129 38.21 -11.24 13.18
N LEU A 130 37.48 -10.31 13.79
CA LEU A 130 37.32 -10.24 15.24
C LEU A 130 36.61 -11.48 15.79
N ASN A 131 35.54 -11.93 15.12
CA ASN A 131 34.83 -13.16 15.47
C ASN A 131 35.70 -14.41 15.34
N ARG A 132 36.62 -14.46 14.37
CA ARG A 132 37.61 -15.53 14.27
C ARG A 132 38.60 -15.49 15.44
N LYS A 133 39.10 -14.30 15.81
CA LYS A 133 40.00 -14.12 16.96
C LYS A 133 39.33 -14.55 18.26
N PHE A 134 38.09 -14.14 18.51
CA PHE A 134 37.31 -14.58 19.67
C PHE A 134 37.10 -16.10 19.68
N ARG A 135 36.72 -16.71 18.55
CA ARG A 135 36.57 -18.18 18.47
C ARG A 135 37.87 -18.92 18.81
N VAL A 136 39.02 -18.43 18.33
CA VAL A 136 40.32 -19.02 18.66
C VAL A 136 40.64 -18.81 20.14
N ALA A 137 40.46 -17.60 20.67
CA ALA A 137 40.71 -17.29 22.08
C ALA A 137 39.85 -18.14 23.03
N ILE A 138 38.56 -18.32 22.72
CA ILE A 138 37.66 -19.20 23.46
C ILE A 138 38.13 -20.65 23.40
N ARG A 139 38.50 -21.16 22.21
CA ARG A 139 39.05 -22.52 22.07
C ARG A 139 40.33 -22.71 22.89
N VAL A 140 41.24 -21.75 22.84
CA VAL A 140 42.47 -21.76 23.63
C VAL A 140 42.15 -21.73 25.12
N ALA A 141 41.24 -20.87 25.58
CA ALA A 141 40.83 -20.79 26.97
C ALA A 141 40.21 -22.11 27.46
N ILE A 142 39.34 -22.74 26.67
CA ILE A 142 38.76 -24.05 26.99
C ILE A 142 39.86 -25.12 27.12
N VAL A 143 40.81 -25.17 26.18
CA VAL A 143 41.93 -26.12 26.22
C VAL A 143 42.84 -25.85 27.43
N VAL A 144 43.13 -24.59 27.74
CA VAL A 144 43.95 -24.20 28.91
C VAL A 144 43.26 -24.57 30.22
N VAL A 145 41.94 -24.36 30.34
CA VAL A 145 41.17 -24.77 31.52
C VAL A 145 41.11 -26.31 31.64
N ALA A 146 40.91 -27.03 30.53
CA ALA A 146 40.90 -28.49 30.53
C ALA A 146 42.28 -29.09 30.84
N ALA A 147 43.37 -28.50 30.32
CA ALA A 147 44.75 -28.92 30.58
C ALA A 147 45.25 -28.50 31.97
N GLY A 148 44.71 -27.39 32.52
CA GLY A 148 45.01 -26.86 33.84
C GLY A 148 44.37 -27.62 35.00
N GLY A 149 43.61 -28.69 34.72
CA GLY A 149 43.04 -29.60 35.73
C GLY A 149 44.05 -30.47 36.49
N ARG A 150 45.27 -30.00 36.75
CA ARG A 150 46.26 -30.69 37.61
C ARG A 150 46.27 -30.09 39.01
N LYS A 151 45.70 -30.86 39.95
CA LYS A 151 45.65 -30.77 41.43
C LYS A 151 46.59 -29.72 42.08
N LYS A 152 46.05 -28.77 42.85
CA LYS A 152 46.83 -27.99 43.84
C LYS A 152 47.09 -28.83 45.10
N PRO A 153 48.30 -28.78 45.70
CA PRO A 153 48.66 -29.57 46.88
C PRO A 153 48.01 -29.01 48.16
N GLN A 154 47.65 -29.94 49.06
CA GLN A 154 46.81 -29.75 50.27
C GLN A 154 47.35 -28.75 51.32
N GLN A 155 48.55 -28.20 51.12
CA GLN A 155 49.20 -27.23 52.01
C GLN A 155 48.64 -25.80 51.83
N GLU A 156 48.33 -25.38 50.59
CA GLU A 156 47.78 -24.03 50.33
C GLU A 156 46.34 -23.87 50.80
N GLN A 157 45.54 -24.95 50.80
CA GLN A 157 44.14 -24.93 51.24
C GLN A 157 44.02 -24.53 52.72
N LYS A 158 44.99 -24.93 53.55
CA LYS A 158 45.02 -24.59 54.98
C LYS A 158 45.28 -23.10 55.20
N HIS A 159 46.15 -22.49 54.39
CA HIS A 159 46.43 -21.06 54.45
C HIS A 159 45.23 -20.22 54.01
N ILE A 160 44.54 -20.63 52.94
CA ILE A 160 43.36 -19.91 52.45
C ILE A 160 42.21 -20.00 53.47
N HIS A 161 41.96 -21.17 54.06
CA HIS A 161 40.92 -21.31 55.08
C HIS A 161 41.22 -20.51 56.36
N ALA A 162 42.49 -20.44 56.78
CA ALA A 162 42.91 -19.60 57.91
C ALA A 162 42.72 -18.09 57.65
N LEU A 163 43.02 -17.63 56.42
CA LEU A 163 42.81 -16.23 56.02
C LEU A 163 41.31 -15.90 55.92
N SER A 164 40.48 -16.80 55.40
CA SER A 164 39.03 -16.60 55.35
C SER A 164 38.40 -16.54 56.75
N LEU A 165 38.83 -17.39 57.69
CA LEU A 165 38.35 -17.35 59.07
C LEU A 165 38.82 -16.08 59.80
N ALA A 166 40.03 -15.60 59.54
CA ALA A 166 40.53 -14.35 60.11
C ALA A 166 39.72 -13.13 59.64
N VAL A 167 39.37 -13.07 58.34
CA VAL A 167 38.52 -11.98 57.79
C VAL A 167 37.12 -12.00 58.41
N ILE A 168 36.51 -13.18 58.55
CA ILE A 168 35.19 -13.34 59.18
C ILE A 168 35.21 -12.97 60.67
N PHE A 169 36.28 -13.31 61.38
CA PHE A 169 36.45 -12.95 62.80
C PHE A 169 36.60 -11.43 62.98
N MET A 170 37.38 -10.77 62.11
CA MET A 170 37.55 -9.31 62.14
C MET A 170 36.25 -8.57 61.81
N GLN A 171 35.38 -9.13 60.96
CA GLN A 171 34.06 -8.57 60.65
C GLN A 171 33.00 -8.76 61.75
N LYS A 172 33.24 -9.63 62.73
CA LYS A 172 32.33 -9.84 63.88
C LYS A 172 32.71 -9.06 65.14
N MET A 173 33.89 -8.44 65.14
CA MET A 173 34.40 -7.63 66.25
C MET A 173 34.22 -6.11 66.03
N SER A 174 33.56 -5.72 64.94
CA SER A 174 33.10 -4.35 64.67
C SER A 174 31.58 -4.28 64.72
#